data_AF-A0A225UAK5-F1
#
_entry.id   AF-A0A225UAK5-F1
#
_cell.length_a   1.000
_cell.length_b   1.000
_cell.length_c   1.000
_cell.angle_alpha   90.00
_cell.angle_beta   90.00
_cell.angle_gamma   90.00
#
_symmetry.space_group_name_H-M   'P 1'
#
loop_
_entity.id
_entity.type
_entity.pdbx_description
1 polymer ?
#
loop_
_entity_poly.entity_id
_entity_poly.type
_entity_poly.pdbx_seq_one_letter_code
_entity_poly.pdbx_strand_id
1 'polypeptide(L)'
;MTLSATEFAGEAKPIYEMYAFSDFGMEVRACLEYKKQCMDSPLVHGMAFISATYARLTARVESEYTMEIVDKSVPGKYIVELGGNQTWVVYTDKKGKFALDESGKALVSSGLYSGTVRIAILPSKKATKVYDKYSTCHVRGGNVAIASRTEYSLKWKTVGASCKKNGLLHFALPHHLPAMKGDTKSVKSVALNSATRGKMVAQVTKTGEWTLSEKENDLEVDFYPTTKPSAKMVKKLADIADEWGLNKTSWYFNGKQYQKYASLCLLAADKAIVGTNKKLLNTCLTKLEKLIEPFLDNTLAPPLNYETSYGGI
;
A
#
# COMPACT_ATOMS: atom_id res chain seq x y z
N MET A 1 17.30 6.23 -9.62
CA MET A 1 16.94 6.84 -10.92
C MET A 1 15.60 7.53 -10.80
N THR A 2 15.40 8.63 -11.51
CA THR A 2 14.17 9.43 -11.53
C THR A 2 13.67 9.57 -12.96
N LEU A 3 12.37 9.38 -13.20
CA LEU A 3 11.75 9.72 -14.49
C LEU A 3 11.37 11.20 -14.47
N SER A 4 11.82 11.96 -15.46
CA SER A 4 11.70 13.42 -15.53
C SER A 4 11.62 13.89 -16.99
N ALA A 5 11.55 15.19 -17.23
CA ALA A 5 11.61 15.79 -18.56
C ALA A 5 12.49 17.04 -18.58
N THR A 6 13.16 17.33 -19.70
CA THR A 6 14.05 18.50 -19.84
C THR A 6 13.33 19.79 -19.51
N GLU A 7 12.08 19.91 -19.96
CA GLU A 7 11.24 21.08 -19.78
C GLU A 7 10.95 21.36 -18.30
N PHE A 8 10.95 20.34 -17.43
CA PHE A 8 10.72 20.49 -15.99
C PHE A 8 11.91 21.09 -15.24
N ALA A 9 13.12 20.99 -15.79
CA ALA A 9 14.34 21.52 -15.17
C ALA A 9 14.66 22.96 -15.59
N GLY A 10 14.15 23.42 -16.74
CA GLY A 10 14.58 24.68 -17.36
C GLY A 10 13.51 25.75 -17.54
N GLU A 11 12.25 25.42 -17.86
CA GLU A 11 11.32 26.39 -18.46
C GLU A 11 10.09 26.70 -17.61
N ALA A 12 9.54 25.74 -16.85
CA ALA A 12 8.40 25.98 -15.97
C ALA A 12 8.27 24.87 -14.91
N LYS A 13 7.87 25.24 -13.69
CA LYS A 13 7.45 24.26 -12.67
C LYS A 13 6.18 23.57 -13.16
N PRO A 14 6.17 22.24 -13.36
CA PRO A 14 4.97 21.56 -13.81
C PRO A 14 3.89 21.60 -12.72
N ILE A 15 2.63 21.54 -13.16
CA ILE A 15 1.48 21.33 -12.28
C ILE A 15 1.43 19.84 -11.96
N TYR A 16 1.55 19.51 -10.67
CA TYR A 16 1.41 18.15 -10.16
C TYR A 16 -0.03 17.89 -9.73
N GLU A 17 -0.55 16.74 -10.13
CA GLU A 17 -1.91 16.34 -9.80
C GLU A 17 -1.98 14.84 -9.53
N MET A 18 -2.53 14.47 -8.37
CA MET A 18 -3.06 13.14 -8.13
C MET A 18 -4.52 13.15 -8.59
N TYR A 19 -4.81 12.46 -9.69
CA TYR A 19 -6.14 12.54 -10.32
C TYR A 19 -6.98 11.26 -10.12
N ALA A 20 -6.36 10.18 -9.64
CA ALA A 20 -7.06 8.96 -9.27
C ALA A 20 -6.27 8.19 -8.20
N PHE A 21 -6.97 7.41 -7.39
CA PHE A 21 -6.38 6.48 -6.44
C PHE A 21 -7.16 5.16 -6.39
N SER A 22 -6.52 4.15 -5.83
CA SER A 22 -6.99 2.79 -5.59
C SER A 22 -6.39 2.31 -4.27
N ASP A 23 -6.86 1.20 -3.72
CA ASP A 23 -6.38 0.70 -2.42
C ASP A 23 -4.84 0.49 -2.38
N PHE A 24 -4.23 0.16 -3.52
CA PHE A 24 -2.79 -0.15 -3.64
C PHE A 24 -1.97 0.88 -4.41
N GLY A 25 -2.56 1.99 -4.87
CA GLY A 25 -1.79 2.94 -5.65
C GLY A 25 -2.55 4.18 -6.10
N MET A 26 -1.80 5.11 -6.68
CA MET A 26 -2.29 6.38 -7.18
C MET A 26 -1.83 6.62 -8.61
N GLU A 27 -2.62 7.38 -9.36
CA GLU A 27 -2.25 7.89 -10.66
C GLU A 27 -1.93 9.38 -10.54
N VAL A 28 -0.70 9.74 -10.91
CA VAL A 28 -0.18 11.10 -10.83
C VAL A 28 0.21 11.60 -12.22
N ARG A 29 0.07 12.90 -12.44
CA ARG A 29 0.59 13.55 -13.64
C ARG A 29 1.31 14.85 -13.30
N ALA A 30 2.34 15.15 -14.09
CA ALA A 30 3.04 16.42 -14.11
C ALA A 30 2.86 17.01 -15.51
N CYS A 31 2.24 18.18 -15.61
CA CYS A 31 1.94 18.83 -16.88
C CYS A 31 2.46 20.27 -16.91
N LEU A 32 2.92 20.71 -18.07
CA LEU A 32 3.10 22.15 -18.34
C LEU A 32 1.74 22.81 -18.61
N GLU A 33 1.72 24.14 -18.63
CA GLU A 33 0.52 24.95 -18.87
C GLU A 33 -0.26 24.44 -20.10
N TYR A 34 -1.60 24.47 -20.04
CA TYR A 34 -2.52 23.94 -21.07
C TYR A 34 -2.57 22.42 -21.26
N LYS A 35 -1.91 21.61 -20.40
CA LYS A 35 -1.99 20.13 -20.40
C LYS A 35 -1.63 19.45 -21.74
N LYS A 36 -0.90 20.15 -22.62
CA LYS A 36 -0.45 19.60 -23.93
C LYS A 36 0.85 18.81 -23.83
N GLN A 37 1.64 19.08 -22.79
CA GLN A 37 2.90 18.39 -22.49
C GLN A 37 2.81 17.84 -21.08
N CYS A 38 2.75 16.52 -20.96
CA CYS A 38 2.46 15.84 -19.71
C CYS A 38 3.28 14.57 -19.55
N MET A 39 3.64 14.27 -18.31
CA MET A 39 4.17 13.01 -17.86
C MET A 39 3.16 12.39 -16.90
N ASP A 40 2.62 11.22 -17.26
CA ASP A 40 1.66 10.46 -16.46
C ASP A 40 2.32 9.21 -15.90
N SER A 41 2.14 8.94 -14.61
CA SER A 41 2.77 7.82 -13.92
C SER A 41 1.81 7.18 -12.92
N PRO A 42 1.66 5.85 -12.92
CA PRO A 42 1.11 5.16 -11.77
C PRO A 42 2.19 4.93 -10.70
N LEU A 43 1.82 5.12 -9.44
CA LEU A 43 2.61 4.72 -8.27
C LEU A 43 1.83 3.63 -7.54
N VAL A 44 2.25 2.38 -7.71
CA VAL A 44 1.55 1.22 -7.16
C VAL A 44 2.50 0.42 -6.29
N HIS A 45 2.03 0.03 -5.12
CA HIS A 45 2.77 -0.87 -4.23
C HIS A 45 3.17 -2.14 -4.97
N GLY A 46 4.47 -2.50 -4.92
CA GLY A 46 4.98 -3.71 -5.55
C GLY A 46 5.19 -3.67 -7.07
N MET A 47 5.05 -2.51 -7.73
CA MET A 47 5.30 -2.42 -9.17
C MET A 47 6.70 -2.92 -9.55
N ALA A 48 6.78 -3.82 -10.53
CA ALA A 48 8.05 -4.36 -11.01
C ALA A 48 8.80 -3.37 -11.91
N PHE A 49 8.07 -2.42 -12.50
CA PHE A 49 8.58 -1.35 -13.32
C PHE A 49 8.05 -0.03 -12.77
N ILE A 50 8.93 0.94 -12.57
CA ILE A 50 8.53 2.35 -12.49
C ILE A 50 8.27 2.78 -13.93
N SER A 51 7.12 3.38 -14.21
CA SER A 51 6.71 3.72 -15.58
C SER A 51 6.16 5.13 -15.67
N ALA A 52 6.55 5.85 -16.72
CA ALA A 52 5.93 7.13 -17.06
C ALA A 52 5.59 7.18 -18.55
N THR A 53 4.37 7.61 -18.85
CA THR A 53 3.89 7.88 -20.21
C THR A 53 4.03 9.36 -20.49
N TYR A 54 4.84 9.70 -21.46
CA TYR A 54 5.10 11.06 -21.91
C TYR A 54 4.18 11.42 -23.06
N ALA A 55 3.73 12.67 -23.07
CA ALA A 55 3.07 13.31 -24.18
C ALA A 55 3.87 14.57 -24.54
N ARG A 56 4.60 14.52 -25.66
CA ARG A 56 5.40 15.63 -26.20
C ARG A 56 6.34 16.30 -25.18
N LEU A 57 7.12 15.50 -24.46
CA LEU A 57 8.16 15.97 -23.55
C LEU A 57 9.49 15.36 -23.94
N THR A 58 10.60 16.06 -23.74
CA THR A 58 11.92 15.45 -23.85
C THR A 58 12.17 14.59 -22.60
N ALA A 59 11.88 13.29 -22.71
CA ALA A 59 11.96 12.33 -21.62
C ALA A 59 13.39 12.18 -21.10
N ARG A 60 13.54 12.20 -19.78
CA ARG A 60 14.80 12.03 -19.05
C ARG A 60 14.68 10.91 -18.04
N VAL A 61 15.70 10.07 -17.97
CA VAL A 61 15.92 9.17 -16.84
C VAL A 61 17.18 9.65 -16.13
N GLU A 62 17.04 10.19 -14.94
CA GLU A 62 18.11 10.90 -14.21
C GLU A 62 18.65 10.07 -13.05
N SER A 63 19.88 10.35 -12.66
CA SER A 63 20.56 9.75 -11.51
C SER A 63 21.53 10.75 -10.89
N GLU A 64 21.76 10.65 -9.59
CA GLU A 64 22.82 11.42 -8.92
C GLU A 64 24.23 10.91 -9.30
N TYR A 65 24.31 9.61 -9.60
CA TYR A 65 25.51 8.90 -10.05
C TYR A 65 25.62 8.88 -11.58
N THR A 66 26.85 8.84 -12.10
CA THR A 66 27.14 8.65 -13.52
C THR A 66 26.62 7.31 -14.02
N MET A 67 26.12 7.32 -15.24
CA MET A 67 25.56 6.19 -15.96
C MET A 67 26.56 5.65 -16.99
N GLU A 68 26.65 4.33 -17.09
CA GLU A 68 27.30 3.65 -18.20
C GLU A 68 26.27 2.79 -18.95
N ILE A 69 26.14 2.97 -20.27
CA ILE A 69 25.31 2.09 -21.09
C ILE A 69 26.13 0.83 -21.42
N VAL A 70 25.85 -0.26 -20.72
CA VAL A 70 26.56 -1.54 -20.90
C VAL A 70 25.93 -2.44 -21.98
N ASP A 71 24.66 -2.19 -22.34
CA ASP A 71 24.00 -2.86 -23.49
C ASP A 71 22.92 -1.96 -24.09
N LYS A 72 22.96 -1.79 -25.42
CA LYS A 72 21.95 -1.11 -26.24
C LYS A 72 21.69 -1.83 -27.57
N SER A 73 21.99 -3.13 -27.62
CA SER A 73 21.90 -3.96 -28.83
C SER A 73 20.47 -4.16 -29.32
N VAL A 74 19.48 -4.04 -28.43
CA VAL A 74 18.06 -4.19 -28.74
C VAL A 74 17.40 -2.81 -28.81
N PRO A 75 16.79 -2.43 -29.95
CA PRO A 75 16.10 -1.14 -30.08
C PRO A 75 15.03 -0.94 -29.01
N GLY A 76 15.06 0.23 -28.35
CA GLY A 76 14.16 0.58 -27.27
C GLY A 76 14.52 -0.02 -25.91
N LYS A 77 15.67 -0.70 -25.78
CA LYS A 77 16.17 -1.26 -24.52
C LYS A 77 17.58 -0.77 -24.23
N TYR A 78 17.80 -0.36 -22.98
CA TYR A 78 19.10 0.05 -22.48
C TYR A 78 19.37 -0.67 -21.16
N ILE A 79 20.53 -1.30 -21.01
CA ILE A 79 21.04 -1.72 -19.71
C ILE A 79 22.04 -0.67 -19.27
N VAL A 80 21.77 -0.09 -18.10
CA VAL A 80 22.53 1.03 -17.55
C VAL A 80 23.11 0.63 -16.21
N GLU A 81 24.39 0.88 -15.99
CA GLU A 81 25.05 0.72 -14.71
C GLU A 81 25.24 2.07 -14.03
N LEU A 82 24.96 2.15 -12.73
CA LEU A 82 25.14 3.34 -11.92
C LEU A 82 26.30 3.14 -10.95
N GLY A 83 27.36 3.94 -11.10
CA GLY A 83 28.48 4.00 -10.15
C GLY A 83 29.09 2.65 -9.78
N GLY A 84 29.08 1.67 -10.68
CA GLY A 84 29.69 0.35 -10.48
C GLY A 84 28.86 -0.68 -9.68
N ASN A 85 27.75 -0.29 -9.05
CA ASN A 85 27.13 -1.09 -7.98
C ASN A 85 25.66 -1.43 -8.19
N GLN A 86 24.97 -0.77 -9.13
CA GLN A 86 23.55 -1.02 -9.38
C GLN A 86 23.25 -0.99 -10.87
N THR A 87 22.77 -2.11 -11.40
CA THR A 87 22.34 -2.22 -12.79
C THR A 87 20.84 -2.00 -12.91
N TRP A 88 20.43 -1.25 -13.93
CA TRP A 88 19.06 -0.97 -14.29
C TRP A 88 18.80 -1.41 -15.73
N VAL A 89 17.55 -1.73 -16.01
CA VAL A 89 17.06 -1.86 -17.39
C VAL A 89 16.03 -0.77 -17.65
N VAL A 90 16.19 -0.10 -18.79
CA VAL A 90 15.29 0.94 -19.30
C VAL A 90 14.65 0.43 -20.57
N TYR A 91 13.32 0.45 -20.61
CA TYR A 91 12.52 0.15 -21.79
C TYR A 91 11.79 1.40 -22.27
N THR A 92 11.85 1.63 -23.57
CA THR A 92 11.20 2.73 -24.29
C THR A 92 10.52 2.15 -25.53
N ASP A 93 9.80 2.98 -26.28
CA ASP A 93 9.30 2.52 -27.58
C ASP A 93 10.44 2.34 -28.59
N LYS A 94 10.32 1.36 -29.48
CA LYS A 94 11.38 1.02 -30.47
C LYS A 94 11.80 2.19 -31.37
N LYS A 95 10.94 3.20 -31.52
CA LYS A 95 11.20 4.41 -32.32
C LYS A 95 11.87 5.52 -31.51
N GLY A 96 11.81 5.45 -30.18
CA GLY A 96 12.48 6.39 -29.29
C GLY A 96 13.99 6.19 -29.35
N LYS A 97 14.73 7.28 -29.60
CA LYS A 97 16.19 7.30 -29.53
C LYS A 97 16.61 8.02 -28.26
N PHE A 98 17.37 7.36 -27.41
CA PHE A 98 17.92 7.92 -26.19
C PHE A 98 19.45 7.84 -26.17
N ALA A 99 20.09 8.85 -25.58
CA ALA A 99 21.52 8.95 -25.39
C ALA A 99 21.83 9.56 -24.02
N LEU A 100 23.03 9.31 -23.48
CA LEU A 100 23.47 10.00 -22.27
C LEU A 100 23.68 11.48 -22.58
N ASP A 101 23.32 12.35 -21.64
CA ASP A 101 23.71 13.76 -21.70
C ASP A 101 25.22 13.95 -21.43
N GLU A 102 25.71 15.17 -21.60
CA GLU A 102 27.13 15.50 -21.45
C GLU A 102 27.67 15.17 -20.05
N SER A 103 26.81 15.24 -19.02
CA SER A 103 27.19 14.91 -17.65
C SER A 103 27.30 13.39 -17.41
N GLY A 104 26.74 12.58 -18.31
CA GLY A 104 26.58 11.15 -18.12
C GLY A 104 25.59 10.79 -17.00
N LYS A 105 24.85 11.74 -16.42
CA LYS A 105 23.93 11.52 -15.30
C LYS A 105 22.46 11.44 -15.71
N ALA A 106 22.15 11.62 -16.99
CA ALA A 106 20.82 11.38 -17.52
C ALA A 106 20.86 10.64 -18.85
N LEU A 107 19.92 9.72 -19.04
CA LEU A 107 19.57 9.13 -20.33
C LEU A 107 18.38 9.92 -20.90
N VAL A 108 18.58 10.59 -22.03
CA VAL A 108 17.68 11.62 -22.56
C VAL A 108 17.20 11.24 -23.96
N SER A 109 15.91 11.44 -24.25
CA SER A 109 15.38 11.27 -25.61
C SER A 109 15.94 12.34 -26.55
N SER A 110 16.20 11.99 -27.80
CA SER A 110 16.80 12.90 -28.81
C SER A 110 15.92 14.10 -29.22
N GLY A 111 14.72 14.24 -28.66
CA GLY A 111 13.75 15.28 -28.95
C GLY A 111 12.47 15.07 -28.15
N LEU A 112 11.36 15.68 -28.58
CA LEU A 112 10.05 15.45 -27.97
C LEU A 112 9.64 13.97 -28.15
N TYR A 113 9.30 13.33 -27.04
CA TYR A 113 8.91 11.94 -26.95
C TYR A 113 7.43 11.83 -26.55
N SER A 114 6.72 10.92 -27.22
CA SER A 114 5.38 10.50 -26.87
C SER A 114 5.35 8.99 -26.79
N GLY A 115 5.17 8.44 -25.58
CA GLY A 115 5.33 7.03 -25.33
C GLY A 115 5.67 6.70 -23.88
N THR A 116 5.83 5.42 -23.56
CA THR A 116 6.06 4.96 -22.18
C THR A 116 7.49 4.52 -21.93
N VAL A 117 8.17 5.23 -21.02
CA VAL A 117 9.46 4.81 -20.45
C VAL A 117 9.18 3.96 -19.21
N ARG A 118 9.85 2.82 -19.10
CA ARG A 118 9.79 1.93 -17.94
C ARG A 118 11.20 1.60 -17.47
N ILE A 119 11.42 1.64 -16.17
CA ILE A 119 12.71 1.31 -15.57
C ILE A 119 12.52 0.28 -14.46
N ALA A 120 13.51 -0.61 -14.33
CA ALA A 120 13.55 -1.59 -13.25
C ALA A 120 15.00 -1.82 -12.81
N ILE A 121 15.19 -2.04 -11.51
CA ILE A 121 16.46 -2.55 -10.98
C ILE A 121 16.64 -3.98 -11.51
N LEU A 122 17.82 -4.25 -12.05
CA LEU A 122 18.22 -5.55 -12.56
C LEU A 122 19.05 -6.30 -11.51
N PRO A 123 18.45 -7.19 -10.69
CA PRO A 123 19.16 -7.85 -9.59
C PRO A 123 20.23 -8.85 -10.07
N SER A 124 20.14 -9.32 -11.32
CA SER A 124 21.14 -10.17 -11.95
C SER A 124 20.90 -10.27 -13.47
N LYS A 125 21.91 -10.69 -14.24
CA LYS A 125 21.75 -11.00 -15.67
C LYS A 125 20.66 -12.06 -15.96
N LYS A 126 20.33 -12.92 -14.99
CA LYS A 126 19.26 -13.92 -15.11
C LYS A 126 17.86 -13.29 -15.12
N ALA A 127 17.70 -12.11 -14.52
CA ALA A 127 16.44 -11.36 -14.50
C ALA A 127 16.13 -10.69 -15.85
N THR A 128 17.13 -10.47 -16.70
CA THR A 128 16.97 -9.72 -17.97
C THR A 128 15.89 -10.32 -18.86
N LYS A 129 15.95 -11.63 -19.14
CA LYS A 129 14.95 -12.33 -19.97
C LYS A 129 13.54 -12.29 -19.37
N VAL A 130 13.44 -12.26 -18.04
CA VAL A 130 12.16 -12.14 -17.34
C VAL A 130 11.61 -10.74 -17.56
N TYR A 131 12.37 -9.69 -17.25
CA TYR A 131 11.91 -8.32 -17.46
C TYR A 131 11.59 -8.05 -18.94
N ASP A 132 12.40 -8.54 -19.89
CA ASP A 132 12.14 -8.39 -21.32
C ASP A 132 10.74 -8.92 -21.69
N LYS A 133 10.39 -10.11 -21.17
CA LYS A 133 9.10 -10.77 -21.41
C LYS A 133 7.91 -9.98 -20.87
N TYR A 134 8.05 -9.30 -19.74
CA TYR A 134 6.95 -8.59 -19.07
C TYR A 134 7.00 -7.06 -19.24
N SER A 135 8.01 -6.54 -19.95
CA SER A 135 8.30 -5.11 -20.12
C SER A 135 7.13 -4.26 -20.61
N THR A 136 6.15 -4.83 -21.31
CA THR A 136 4.99 -4.07 -21.80
C THR A 136 3.73 -4.19 -20.96
N CYS A 137 3.72 -5.03 -19.91
CA CYS A 137 2.60 -5.09 -18.99
C CYS A 137 2.97 -4.37 -17.69
N HIS A 138 2.29 -3.27 -17.41
CA HIS A 138 2.52 -2.52 -16.19
C HIS A 138 1.21 -2.25 -15.46
N VAL A 139 1.34 -2.12 -14.15
CA VAL A 139 0.23 -1.92 -13.22
C VAL A 139 -0.07 -0.43 -13.09
N ARG A 140 -1.35 -0.09 -13.06
CA ARG A 140 -1.85 1.29 -12.89
C ARG A 140 -2.57 1.52 -11.56
N GLY A 141 -2.97 0.45 -10.88
CA GLY A 141 -3.61 0.48 -9.58
C GLY A 141 -3.98 -0.94 -9.14
N GLY A 142 -4.56 -1.06 -7.95
CA GLY A 142 -5.04 -2.33 -7.43
C GLY A 142 -6.09 -2.13 -6.35
N ASN A 143 -7.15 -2.91 -6.40
CA ASN A 143 -8.23 -2.86 -5.40
C ASN A 143 -8.35 -4.20 -4.69
N VAL A 144 -8.73 -4.16 -3.42
CA VAL A 144 -9.09 -5.33 -2.63
C VAL A 144 -10.52 -5.73 -2.97
N ALA A 145 -10.76 -7.02 -3.13
CA ALA A 145 -12.09 -7.60 -3.14
C ALA A 145 -12.16 -8.69 -2.08
N ILE A 146 -13.10 -8.56 -1.14
CA ILE A 146 -13.35 -9.58 -0.12
C ILE A 146 -14.32 -10.61 -0.71
N ALA A 147 -13.89 -11.88 -0.77
CA ALA A 147 -14.71 -12.97 -1.27
C ALA A 147 -15.42 -13.72 -0.12
N SER A 148 -14.73 -13.86 1.02
CA SER A 148 -15.26 -14.51 2.22
C SER A 148 -14.51 -14.02 3.47
N ARG A 149 -14.82 -14.61 4.62
CA ARG A 149 -14.06 -14.38 5.87
C ARG A 149 -12.58 -14.75 5.77
N THR A 150 -12.23 -15.69 4.90
CA THR A 150 -10.87 -16.26 4.78
C THR A 150 -10.22 -15.99 3.45
N GLU A 151 -10.94 -15.41 2.50
CA GLU A 151 -10.46 -15.21 1.14
C GLU A 151 -10.69 -13.78 0.66
N TYR A 152 -9.64 -13.22 0.06
CA TYR A 152 -9.64 -11.92 -0.57
C TYR A 152 -8.78 -11.94 -1.82
N SER A 153 -9.01 -10.99 -2.70
CA SER A 153 -8.24 -10.84 -3.93
C SER A 153 -7.68 -9.45 -4.06
N LEU A 154 -6.47 -9.36 -4.61
CA LEU A 154 -5.87 -8.12 -5.09
C LEU A 154 -6.06 -8.05 -6.60
N LYS A 155 -6.96 -7.16 -7.05
CA LYS A 155 -7.35 -6.99 -8.45
C LYS A 155 -6.56 -5.86 -9.07
N TRP A 156 -5.55 -6.22 -9.87
CA TRP A 156 -4.64 -5.28 -10.49
C TRP A 156 -5.21 -4.69 -11.78
N LYS A 157 -5.26 -3.35 -11.84
CA LYS A 157 -5.51 -2.62 -13.09
C LYS A 157 -4.22 -2.63 -13.89
N THR A 158 -4.22 -3.22 -15.08
CA THR A 158 -3.02 -3.36 -15.91
C THR A 158 -3.23 -2.81 -17.31
N VAL A 159 -2.15 -2.33 -17.94
CA VAL A 159 -2.17 -1.82 -19.31
C VAL A 159 -0.95 -2.30 -20.10
N GLY A 160 -1.16 -2.43 -21.42
CA GLY A 160 -0.13 -2.74 -22.39
C GLY A 160 -0.16 -4.17 -22.95
N ALA A 161 0.53 -4.36 -24.07
CA ALA A 161 0.30 -5.48 -24.99
C ALA A 161 0.62 -6.86 -24.39
N SER A 162 1.63 -6.97 -23.52
CA SER A 162 2.00 -8.26 -22.92
C SER A 162 1.11 -8.68 -21.76
N CYS A 163 0.17 -7.86 -21.27
CA CYS A 163 -0.67 -8.24 -20.13
C CYS A 163 -1.51 -9.48 -20.44
N LYS A 164 -2.21 -9.48 -21.59
CA LYS A 164 -3.02 -10.64 -22.01
C LYS A 164 -2.15 -11.84 -22.43
N LYS A 165 -1.00 -11.58 -23.07
CA LYS A 165 -0.14 -12.64 -23.64
C LYS A 165 0.72 -13.35 -22.59
N ASN A 166 1.42 -12.56 -21.77
CA ASN A 166 2.42 -13.04 -20.84
C ASN A 166 1.94 -12.98 -19.39
N GLY A 167 1.12 -11.99 -19.04
CA GLY A 167 0.68 -11.70 -17.68
C GLY A 167 1.36 -10.48 -17.09
N LEU A 168 1.02 -10.19 -15.83
CA LEU A 168 1.61 -9.16 -14.99
C LEU A 168 2.74 -9.74 -14.15
N LEU A 169 3.92 -9.10 -14.19
CA LEU A 169 5.02 -9.32 -13.24
C LEU A 169 4.90 -8.28 -12.11
N HIS A 170 4.75 -8.73 -10.86
CA HIS A 170 4.51 -7.83 -9.74
C HIS A 170 5.14 -8.36 -8.44
N PHE A 171 5.75 -7.49 -7.63
CA PHE A 171 6.46 -7.89 -6.41
C PHE A 171 5.51 -8.19 -5.26
N ALA A 172 5.59 -9.40 -4.73
CA ALA A 172 4.89 -9.79 -3.51
C ALA A 172 5.77 -9.55 -2.27
N LEU A 173 5.16 -9.04 -1.19
CA LEU A 173 5.76 -8.99 0.14
C LEU A 173 5.79 -10.39 0.76
N PRO A 174 6.65 -10.64 1.78
CA PRO A 174 6.76 -11.93 2.43
C PRO A 174 5.42 -12.53 2.91
N HIS A 175 4.52 -11.70 3.46
CA HIS A 175 3.22 -12.18 3.97
C HIS A 175 2.22 -12.53 2.86
N HIS A 176 2.38 -12.00 1.65
CA HIS A 176 1.52 -12.39 0.52
C HIS A 176 1.80 -13.84 0.08
N LEU A 177 3.06 -14.29 0.14
CA LEU A 177 3.50 -15.57 -0.42
C LEU A 177 2.80 -16.79 0.21
N PRO A 178 2.72 -16.95 1.55
CA PRO A 178 2.04 -18.10 2.15
C PRO A 178 0.52 -18.06 1.97
N ALA A 179 -0.08 -16.88 1.79
CA ALA A 179 -1.52 -16.73 1.61
C ALA A 179 -1.95 -16.92 0.15
N MET A 180 -1.03 -16.80 -0.81
CA MET A 180 -1.34 -16.81 -2.24
C MET A 180 -1.85 -18.16 -2.73
N LYS A 181 -2.98 -18.14 -3.44
CA LYS A 181 -3.63 -19.29 -4.07
C LYS A 181 -3.59 -19.21 -5.61
N GLY A 182 -3.93 -20.33 -6.24
CA GLY A 182 -4.10 -20.44 -7.69
C GLY A 182 -2.79 -20.42 -8.49
N ASP A 183 -2.90 -20.08 -9.78
CA ASP A 183 -1.82 -20.21 -10.76
C ASP A 183 -0.79 -19.07 -10.76
N THR A 184 -0.63 -18.37 -9.63
CA THR A 184 0.37 -17.31 -9.50
C THR A 184 1.76 -17.91 -9.30
N LYS A 185 2.71 -17.55 -10.16
CA LYS A 185 4.04 -18.18 -10.18
C LYS A 185 5.14 -17.26 -9.67
N SER A 186 5.87 -17.72 -8.65
CA SER A 186 7.06 -17.03 -8.13
C SER A 186 8.23 -17.07 -9.12
N VAL A 187 8.86 -15.92 -9.32
CA VAL A 187 10.05 -15.73 -10.15
C VAL A 187 11.24 -15.36 -9.27
N LYS A 188 11.86 -16.37 -8.66
CA LYS A 188 12.95 -16.18 -7.67
C LYS A 188 14.17 -15.43 -8.19
N SER A 189 14.40 -15.41 -9.51
CA SER A 189 15.47 -14.62 -10.14
C SER A 189 15.22 -13.11 -10.12
N VAL A 190 13.98 -12.69 -9.83
CA VAL A 190 13.57 -11.29 -9.66
C VAL A 190 13.12 -11.12 -8.21
N ALA A 191 14.08 -10.77 -7.36
CA ALA A 191 13.85 -10.51 -5.95
C ALA A 191 14.68 -9.32 -5.49
N LEU A 192 14.07 -8.44 -4.71
CA LEU A 192 14.67 -7.20 -4.20
C LEU A 192 14.27 -6.99 -2.74
N ASN A 193 15.09 -6.30 -1.96
CA ASN A 193 14.69 -5.89 -0.62
C ASN A 193 13.67 -4.76 -0.72
N SER A 194 12.57 -4.86 0.04
CA SER A 194 11.72 -3.70 0.31
C SER A 194 12.44 -2.75 1.27
N ALA A 195 11.91 -1.54 1.44
CA ALA A 195 12.48 -0.56 2.37
C ALA A 195 12.53 -1.09 3.82
N THR A 196 11.47 -1.73 4.30
CA THR A 196 11.33 -2.12 5.72
C THR A 196 10.60 -3.45 5.97
N ARG A 197 10.18 -4.17 4.93
CA ARG A 197 9.30 -5.35 5.03
C ARG A 197 9.95 -6.63 4.49
N GLY A 198 11.28 -6.69 4.50
CA GLY A 198 12.06 -7.83 4.04
C GLY A 198 12.10 -7.99 2.51
N LYS A 199 12.50 -9.18 2.07
CA LYS A 199 12.74 -9.50 0.66
C LYS A 199 11.43 -9.74 -0.09
N MET A 200 11.20 -8.96 -1.14
CA MET A 200 10.11 -9.16 -2.08
C MET A 200 10.52 -10.10 -3.20
N VAL A 201 9.59 -10.93 -3.65
CA VAL A 201 9.80 -11.85 -4.79
C VAL A 201 8.73 -11.58 -5.83
N ALA A 202 9.13 -11.37 -7.08
CA ALA A 202 8.19 -11.12 -8.15
C ALA A 202 7.33 -12.36 -8.42
N GLN A 203 6.05 -12.12 -8.64
CA GLN A 203 5.05 -13.10 -9.00
C GLN A 203 4.51 -12.79 -10.40
N VAL A 204 4.10 -13.83 -11.11
CA VAL A 204 3.43 -13.71 -12.41
C VAL A 204 2.01 -14.22 -12.32
N THR A 205 1.06 -13.38 -12.70
CA THR A 205 -0.35 -13.75 -12.88
C THR A 205 -0.82 -13.39 -14.28
N LYS A 206 -1.60 -14.25 -14.93
CA LYS A 206 -2.23 -13.96 -16.23
C LYS A 206 -3.62 -13.35 -16.13
N THR A 207 -4.27 -13.49 -14.96
CA THR A 207 -5.63 -12.99 -14.73
C THR A 207 -5.64 -11.52 -14.35
N GLY A 208 -4.49 -10.94 -14.00
CA GLY A 208 -4.42 -9.62 -13.39
C GLY A 208 -4.90 -9.61 -11.94
N GLU A 209 -5.04 -10.78 -11.32
CA GLU A 209 -5.53 -10.93 -9.96
C GLU A 209 -4.60 -11.87 -9.17
N TRP A 210 -4.43 -11.58 -7.89
CA TRP A 210 -3.95 -12.53 -6.90
C TRP A 210 -5.10 -12.88 -5.97
N THR A 211 -5.40 -14.16 -5.83
CA THR A 211 -6.29 -14.66 -4.78
C THR A 211 -5.44 -15.04 -3.58
N LEU A 212 -5.82 -14.58 -2.40
CA LEU A 212 -5.15 -14.83 -1.14
C LEU A 212 -6.14 -15.42 -0.14
N SER A 213 -5.63 -16.28 0.73
CA SER A 213 -6.41 -16.87 1.79
C SER A 213 -5.62 -17.01 3.06
N GLU A 214 -6.20 -16.49 4.13
CA GLU A 214 -5.74 -16.71 5.49
C GLU A 214 -6.65 -17.78 6.10
N LYS A 215 -6.05 -18.78 6.75
CA LYS A 215 -6.85 -19.75 7.50
C LYS A 215 -7.55 -19.04 8.66
N GLU A 216 -8.78 -19.43 8.97
CA GLU A 216 -9.37 -19.02 10.25
C GLU A 216 -8.45 -19.49 11.36
N ASN A 217 -8.32 -18.64 12.38
CA ASN A 217 -7.64 -19.04 13.59
C ASN A 217 -8.62 -19.83 14.45
N ASP A 218 -8.24 -21.01 14.90
CA ASP A 218 -9.03 -21.83 15.83
C ASP A 218 -9.10 -21.20 17.25
N LEU A 219 -8.42 -20.07 17.46
CA LEU A 219 -8.51 -19.30 18.69
C LEU A 219 -9.94 -18.75 18.86
N GLU A 220 -10.70 -19.37 19.75
CA GLU A 220 -11.98 -18.85 20.21
C GLU A 220 -11.75 -17.55 20.98
N VAL A 221 -12.00 -16.41 20.31
CA VAL A 221 -11.99 -15.09 20.95
C VAL A 221 -13.41 -14.83 21.47
N ASP A 222 -13.58 -15.01 22.78
CA ASP A 222 -14.77 -14.61 23.54
C ASP A 222 -14.47 -13.31 24.30
N PHE A 223 -15.46 -12.77 25.02
CA PHE A 223 -15.28 -11.66 25.95
C PHE A 223 -14.32 -11.97 27.11
N TYR A 224 -13.95 -13.25 27.29
CA TYR A 224 -13.09 -13.75 28.35
C TYR A 224 -11.77 -14.31 27.82
N PRO A 225 -10.71 -14.34 28.66
CA PRO A 225 -9.55 -15.16 28.38
C PRO A 225 -9.94 -16.63 28.20
N THR A 226 -9.10 -17.41 27.50
CA THR A 226 -9.30 -18.85 27.28
C THR A 226 -9.55 -19.62 28.58
N THR A 227 -8.91 -19.20 29.68
CA THR A 227 -9.27 -19.64 31.03
C THR A 227 -10.23 -18.66 31.67
N LYS A 228 -11.51 -19.02 31.74
CA LYS A 228 -12.55 -18.18 32.33
C LYS A 228 -12.26 -17.92 33.83
N PRO A 229 -12.36 -16.66 34.29
CA PRO A 229 -12.08 -16.33 35.68
C PRO A 229 -13.16 -16.90 36.61
N SER A 230 -12.74 -17.39 37.77
CA SER A 230 -13.66 -17.76 38.86
C SER A 230 -13.83 -16.60 39.84
N ALA A 231 -14.88 -16.64 40.67
CA ALA A 231 -15.10 -15.69 41.75
C ALA A 231 -13.85 -15.43 42.62
N LYS A 232 -13.04 -16.47 42.90
CA LYS A 232 -11.83 -16.37 43.72
C LYS A 232 -10.70 -15.55 43.06
N MET A 233 -10.69 -15.50 41.73
CA MET A 233 -9.65 -14.80 40.96
C MET A 233 -9.96 -13.31 40.82
N VAL A 234 -11.22 -12.91 40.96
CA VAL A 234 -11.67 -11.54 40.72
C VAL A 234 -11.71 -10.76 42.04
N LYS A 235 -10.72 -9.89 42.26
CA LYS A 235 -10.62 -9.05 43.48
C LYS A 235 -11.18 -7.63 43.31
N LYS A 236 -11.51 -7.24 42.08
CA LYS A 236 -11.71 -5.84 41.68
C LYS A 236 -13.17 -5.47 41.37
N LEU A 237 -14.13 -6.32 41.70
CA LEU A 237 -15.56 -6.01 41.53
C LEU A 237 -16.04 -4.87 42.43
N ALA A 238 -15.34 -4.61 43.54
CA ALA A 238 -15.63 -3.47 44.41
C ALA A 238 -15.45 -2.13 43.66
N ASP A 239 -14.54 -2.05 42.69
CA ASP A 239 -14.30 -0.84 41.87
C ASP A 239 -15.57 -0.41 41.10
N ILE A 240 -16.59 -1.27 40.94
CA ILE A 240 -17.91 -0.90 40.37
C ILE A 240 -18.60 0.18 41.22
N ALA A 241 -18.41 0.11 42.55
CA ALA A 241 -19.03 1.02 43.50
C ALA A 241 -18.35 2.40 43.53
N ASP A 242 -17.07 2.48 43.12
CA ASP A 242 -16.29 3.72 43.09
C ASP A 242 -16.90 4.80 42.17
N GLU A 243 -16.39 6.02 42.29
CA GLU A 243 -16.72 7.10 41.38
C GLU A 243 -16.00 6.94 40.04
N TRP A 244 -16.77 6.98 38.96
CA TRP A 244 -16.28 6.95 37.59
C TRP A 244 -16.80 8.19 36.87
N GLY A 245 -15.91 8.89 36.18
CA GLY A 245 -16.26 10.07 35.41
C GLY A 245 -15.34 10.23 34.22
N LEU A 246 -15.91 10.73 33.12
CA LEU A 246 -15.21 10.99 31.87
C LEU A 246 -14.76 12.45 31.81
N ASN A 247 -13.90 12.83 32.74
CA ASN A 247 -13.47 14.23 32.89
C ASN A 247 -12.13 14.52 32.20
N LYS A 248 -11.72 13.68 31.25
CA LYS A 248 -10.52 13.92 30.45
C LYS A 248 -10.91 14.75 29.23
N THR A 249 -10.13 15.78 28.91
CA THR A 249 -10.23 16.56 27.65
C THR A 249 -9.69 15.75 26.46
N SER A 250 -10.05 14.48 26.37
CA SER A 250 -9.51 13.52 25.40
C SER A 250 -10.44 12.31 25.21
N TRP A 251 -10.89 12.10 23.98
CA TRP A 251 -11.59 10.88 23.55
C TRP A 251 -10.80 9.60 23.84
N TYR A 252 -9.48 9.60 23.62
CA TYR A 252 -8.61 8.45 23.89
C TYR A 252 -8.67 7.98 25.35
N PHE A 253 -8.40 8.88 26.31
CA PHE A 253 -8.43 8.54 27.73
C PHE A 253 -9.83 8.23 28.25
N ASN A 254 -10.86 8.95 27.76
CA ASN A 254 -12.25 8.62 28.10
C ASN A 254 -12.63 7.23 27.60
N GLY A 255 -12.24 6.87 26.37
CA GLY A 255 -12.46 5.53 25.80
C GLY A 255 -11.81 4.43 26.63
N LYS A 256 -10.57 4.64 27.09
CA LYS A 256 -9.89 3.70 28.00
C LYS A 256 -10.63 3.53 29.32
N GLN A 257 -11.14 4.61 29.89
CA GLN A 257 -11.86 4.58 31.16
C GLN A 257 -13.23 3.89 31.00
N TYR A 258 -13.96 4.24 29.94
CA TYR A 258 -15.21 3.58 29.58
C TYR A 258 -15.01 2.06 29.38
N GLN A 259 -14.03 1.66 28.55
CA GLN A 259 -13.74 0.25 28.31
C GLN A 259 -13.37 -0.48 29.60
N LYS A 260 -12.56 0.14 30.47
CA LYS A 260 -12.19 -0.45 31.77
C LYS A 260 -13.43 -0.70 32.64
N TYR A 261 -14.38 0.25 32.69
CA TYR A 261 -15.62 0.07 33.42
C TYR A 261 -16.52 -1.00 32.80
N ALA A 262 -16.65 -0.99 31.46
CA ALA A 262 -17.41 -2.00 30.72
C ALA A 262 -16.91 -3.41 30.99
N SER A 263 -15.58 -3.61 31.10
CA SER A 263 -14.99 -4.90 31.50
C SER A 263 -15.37 -5.33 32.91
N LEU A 264 -15.56 -4.40 33.86
CA LEU A 264 -16.10 -4.74 35.19
C LEU A 264 -17.56 -5.18 35.12
N CYS A 265 -18.38 -4.51 34.28
CA CYS A 265 -19.78 -4.90 34.09
C CYS A 265 -19.92 -6.26 33.42
N LEU A 266 -19.02 -6.60 32.50
CA LEU A 266 -18.93 -7.94 31.92
C LEU A 266 -18.72 -9.01 33.00
N LEU A 267 -17.77 -8.79 33.92
CA LEU A 267 -17.53 -9.69 35.07
C LEU A 267 -18.73 -9.76 36.02
N ALA A 268 -19.41 -8.64 36.25
CA ALA A 268 -20.63 -8.59 37.06
C ALA A 268 -21.83 -9.29 36.40
N ALA A 269 -21.79 -9.52 35.08
CA ALA A 269 -22.82 -10.27 34.36
C ALA A 269 -22.60 -11.80 34.44
N ASP A 270 -21.42 -12.25 34.85
CA ASP A 270 -21.08 -13.67 34.86
C ASP A 270 -21.49 -14.35 36.17
N LYS A 271 -22.41 -15.32 36.04
CA LYS A 271 -22.94 -16.11 37.16
C LYS A 271 -21.85 -16.95 37.85
N ALA A 272 -20.80 -17.36 37.13
CA ALA A 272 -19.68 -18.09 37.74
C ALA A 272 -18.83 -17.21 38.68
N ILE A 273 -18.95 -15.88 38.54
CA ILE A 273 -18.20 -14.91 39.33
C ILE A 273 -19.06 -14.35 40.47
N VAL A 274 -20.30 -13.94 40.17
CA VAL A 274 -21.15 -13.22 41.13
C VAL A 274 -22.40 -14.00 41.58
N GLY A 275 -22.58 -15.23 41.08
CA GLY A 275 -23.79 -16.03 41.34
C GLY A 275 -25.01 -15.51 40.57
N THR A 276 -26.20 -15.82 41.06
CA THR A 276 -27.48 -15.45 40.40
C THR A 276 -27.99 -14.06 40.78
N ASN A 277 -27.36 -13.38 41.74
CA ASN A 277 -27.78 -12.07 42.22
C ASN A 277 -27.40 -10.96 41.22
N LYS A 278 -28.42 -10.29 40.67
CA LYS A 278 -28.24 -9.24 39.65
C LYS A 278 -28.00 -7.84 40.22
N LYS A 279 -27.96 -7.65 41.54
CA LYS A 279 -27.84 -6.31 42.16
C LYS A 279 -26.57 -5.58 41.69
N LEU A 280 -25.44 -6.29 41.64
CA LEU A 280 -24.17 -5.71 41.20
C LEU A 280 -24.19 -5.37 39.71
N LEU A 281 -24.74 -6.27 38.88
CA LEU A 281 -24.93 -6.03 37.45
C LEU A 281 -25.77 -4.79 37.19
N ASN A 282 -26.94 -4.67 37.83
CA ASN A 282 -27.84 -3.52 37.64
C ASN A 282 -27.16 -2.21 38.06
N THR A 283 -26.41 -2.23 39.17
CA THR A 283 -25.58 -1.08 39.60
C THR A 283 -24.56 -0.69 38.54
N CYS A 284 -23.87 -1.69 37.98
CA CYS A 284 -22.86 -1.47 36.95
C CYS A 284 -23.46 -0.92 35.66
N LEU A 285 -24.55 -1.53 35.15
CA LEU A 285 -25.20 -1.08 33.91
C LEU A 285 -25.70 0.35 34.01
N THR A 286 -26.34 0.72 35.14
CA THR A 286 -26.81 2.09 35.36
C THR A 286 -25.66 3.12 35.28
N LYS A 287 -24.48 2.79 35.81
CA LYS A 287 -23.30 3.65 35.72
C LYS A 287 -22.69 3.62 34.32
N LEU A 288 -22.64 2.46 33.67
CA LEU A 288 -22.09 2.31 32.33
C LEU A 288 -22.89 3.11 31.28
N GLU A 289 -24.22 3.10 31.39
CA GLU A 289 -25.14 3.89 30.57
C GLU A 289 -24.84 5.39 30.72
N LYS A 290 -24.72 5.89 31.95
CA LYS A 290 -24.32 7.29 32.19
C LYS A 290 -22.93 7.63 31.66
N LEU A 291 -22.00 6.66 31.67
CA LEU A 291 -20.67 6.86 31.11
C LEU A 291 -20.70 6.89 29.58
N ILE A 292 -21.58 6.14 28.89
CA ILE A 292 -21.57 6.18 27.42
C ILE A 292 -22.27 7.42 26.86
N GLU A 293 -23.23 8.01 27.59
CA GLU A 293 -24.02 9.18 27.16
C GLU A 293 -23.19 10.29 26.49
N PRO A 294 -22.07 10.79 27.07
CA PRO A 294 -21.30 11.85 26.42
C PRO A 294 -20.65 11.47 25.08
N PHE A 295 -20.39 10.18 24.83
CA PHE A 295 -19.90 9.70 23.54
C PHE A 295 -21.02 9.71 22.49
N LEU A 296 -22.23 9.31 22.87
CA LEU A 296 -23.40 9.23 21.98
C LEU A 296 -23.91 10.62 21.61
N ASP A 297 -23.98 11.51 22.59
CA ASP A 297 -24.50 12.87 22.42
C ASP A 297 -23.44 13.86 21.94
N ASN A 298 -22.20 13.39 21.73
CA ASN A 298 -21.07 14.18 21.27
C ASN A 298 -20.77 15.40 22.17
N THR A 299 -20.88 15.21 23.50
CA THR A 299 -20.69 16.28 24.50
C THR A 299 -19.32 16.23 25.19
N LEU A 300 -18.48 15.24 24.85
CA LEU A 300 -17.08 15.25 25.27
C LEU A 300 -16.33 16.44 24.65
N ALA A 301 -15.36 16.99 25.37
CA ALA A 301 -14.55 18.10 24.91
C ALA A 301 -13.15 17.62 24.43
N PRO A 302 -12.71 18.01 23.22
CA PRO A 302 -13.48 18.70 22.17
C PRO A 302 -14.51 17.76 21.51
N PRO A 303 -15.67 18.26 21.02
CA PRO A 303 -16.65 17.44 20.33
C PRO A 303 -16.11 16.96 18.97
N LEU A 304 -16.62 15.83 18.49
CA LEU A 304 -16.36 15.34 17.15
C LEU A 304 -17.11 16.19 16.13
N ASN A 305 -16.50 16.36 14.95
CA ASN A 305 -17.11 17.09 13.84
C ASN A 305 -16.92 16.28 12.57
N TYR A 306 -17.94 16.26 11.72
CA TYR A 306 -17.76 15.70 10.39
C TYR A 306 -17.00 16.69 9.51
N GLU A 307 -15.75 16.37 9.15
CA GLU A 307 -14.92 17.17 8.26
C GLU A 307 -15.17 16.75 6.81
N THR A 308 -15.67 17.68 6.01
CA THR A 308 -16.19 17.39 4.66
C THR A 308 -15.11 17.33 3.58
N SER A 309 -13.91 17.88 3.81
CA SER A 309 -12.81 17.88 2.83
C SER A 309 -12.18 16.49 2.69
N TYR A 310 -12.05 15.75 3.78
CA TYR A 310 -11.48 14.40 3.86
C TYR A 310 -12.54 13.32 4.11
N GLY A 311 -13.73 13.69 4.58
CA GLY A 311 -14.87 12.78 4.77
C GLY A 311 -14.74 11.89 6.01
N GLY A 312 -14.47 12.48 7.17
CA GLY A 312 -14.25 11.76 8.43
C GLY A 312 -14.87 12.44 9.65
N ILE A 313 -14.89 11.72 10.77
CA ILE A 313 -15.28 12.20 12.11
C ILE A 313 -14.02 12.36 12.97
#